data_AF-A0A967K6Y1-F1
#
_entry.id   AF-A0A967K6Y1-F1
#
_cell.length_a   1.000
_cell.length_b   1.000
_cell.length_c   1.000
_cell.angle_alpha   90.00
_cell.angle_beta   90.00
_cell.angle_gamma   90.00
#
_symmetry.space_group_name_H-M   'P 1'
#
loop_
_entity.id
_entity.type
_entity.pdbx_description
1 polymer ?
#
loop_
_entity_poly.entity_id
_entity_poly.type
_entity_poly.pdbx_seq_one_letter_code
_entity_poly.pdbx_strand_id
1 'polypeptide(L)' 'EGLSDDEAEERLKKFGLNKLEEAPPPSFLQLLWDQFNNFVIMLLIVAAVISALLGDWVEAGAIMAIVILN' A
#
# COMPACT_ATOMS: atom_id res chain seq x y z
N GLU A 1 44.45 -8.89 -14.96
CA GLU A 1 43.55 -9.76 -15.75
C GLU A 1 42.21 -9.84 -15.04
N GLY A 2 41.12 -9.92 -15.79
CA GLY A 2 39.77 -10.12 -15.26
C GLY A 2 39.39 -11.59 -15.24
N LEU A 3 38.12 -11.87 -14.96
CA LEU A 3 37.53 -13.20 -15.10
C LEU A 3 37.54 -13.68 -16.55
N SER A 4 37.75 -14.97 -16.77
CA SER A 4 37.46 -15.59 -18.07
C SER A 4 35.95 -15.67 -18.28
N ASP A 5 35.52 -15.76 -19.54
CA ASP A 5 34.10 -15.88 -19.88
C ASP A 5 33.47 -17.14 -19.25
N ASP A 6 34.22 -18.25 -19.21
CA ASP A 6 33.78 -19.50 -18.58
C ASP A 6 33.59 -19.35 -17.07
N GLU A 7 34.54 -18.72 -16.37
CA GLU A 7 34.41 -18.48 -14.93
C GLU A 7 33.29 -17.49 -14.61
N ALA A 8 33.07 -16.49 -15.47
CA ALA A 8 31.96 -15.55 -15.32
C ALA A 8 30.61 -16.26 -15.50
N GLU A 9 30.48 -17.14 -16.50
CA GLU A 9 29.24 -17.89 -16.73
C GLU A 9 28.95 -18.89 -15.60
N GLU A 10 29.98 -19.58 -15.10
CA GLU A 10 29.85 -20.53 -13.99
C GLU A 10 29.41 -19.80 -12.70
N ARG A 11 29.97 -18.61 -12.44
CA ARG A 11 29.56 -17.76 -11.30
C ARG A 11 28.15 -17.22 -11.47
N LEU A 12 27.75 -16.84 -12.67
CA LEU A 12 26.38 -16.39 -12.94
C LEU A 12 25.36 -17.50 -12.69
N LYS A 13 25.67 -18.75 -13.08
CA LYS A 13 24.82 -19.93 -12.79
C LYS A 13 24.74 -20.23 -11.30
N LYS A 14 25.85 -20.05 -10.56
CA LYS A 14 25.93 -20.36 -9.13
C LYS A 14 25.30 -19.30 -8.23
N PHE A 15 25.51 -18.02 -8.54
CA PHE A 15 25.09 -16.90 -7.69
C PHE A 15 23.85 -16.18 -8.22
N GLY A 16 23.44 -16.47 -9.45
CA GLY A 16 22.36 -15.76 -10.12
C GLY A 16 22.77 -14.35 -10.55
N LEU A 17 21.80 -13.60 -11.06
CA LEU A 17 21.99 -12.19 -11.34
C LEU A 17 22.23 -11.44 -10.03
N ASN A 18 23.24 -10.58 -9.99
CA ASN A 18 23.42 -9.64 -8.88
C ASN A 18 22.40 -8.49 -9.00
N LYS A 19 21.11 -8.83 -8.88
CA LYS A 19 19.98 -7.89 -8.89
C LYS A 19 19.14 -8.16 -7.65
N LEU A 20 18.75 -7.08 -6.97
CA LEU A 20 17.79 -7.14 -5.88
C LEU A 20 16.41 -7.45 -6.46
N GLU A 21 15.71 -8.42 -5.86
CA GLU A 21 14.30 -8.65 -6.15
C GLU A 21 13.49 -7.47 -5.61
N GLU A 22 12.79 -6.78 -6.51
CA GLU A 22 11.81 -5.78 -6.12
C GLU A 22 10.54 -6.49 -5.66
N ALA A 23 10.08 -6.15 -4.45
CA ALA A 23 8.77 -6.61 -4.00
C ALA A 23 7.70 -6.11 -4.97
N PRO A 24 6.72 -6.95 -5.36
CA PRO A 24 5.64 -6.50 -6.21
C PRO A 24 4.93 -5.33 -5.53
N PRO A 25 4.56 -4.27 -6.28
CA PRO A 25 3.79 -3.18 -5.72
C PRO A 25 2.47 -3.73 -5.16
N PRO A 26 1.97 -3.18 -4.04
CA PRO A 26 0.72 -3.64 -3.46
C PRO A 26 -0.41 -3.46 -4.48
N SER A 27 -1.28 -4.46 -4.54
CA SER A 27 -2.47 -4.39 -5.39
C SER A 27 -3.45 -3.32 -4.90
N PHE A 28 -4.31 -2.81 -5.78
CA PHE A 28 -5.35 -1.84 -5.40
C PHE A 28 -6.21 -2.30 -4.23
N LEU A 29 -6.59 -3.59 -4.19
CA LEU A 29 -7.38 -4.15 -3.09
C LEU A 29 -6.59 -4.24 -1.77
N GLN A 30 -5.29 -4.50 -1.82
CA GLN A 30 -4.43 -4.48 -0.64
C GLN A 30 -4.31 -3.06 -0.08
N LEU A 31 -4.07 -2.08 -0.96
CA LEU A 31 -4.03 -0.67 -0.55
C LEU A 31 -5.34 -0.23 0.10
N LEU A 32 -6.48 -0.60 -0.48
CA LEU A 32 -7.80 -0.29 0.07
C LEU A 32 -8.01 -0.97 1.45
N TRP A 33 -7.57 -2.22 1.61
CA TRP A 33 -7.63 -2.92 2.91
C TRP A 33 -6.74 -2.25 3.97
N ASP A 34 -5.53 -1.84 3.58
CA ASP A 34 -4.60 -1.14 4.48
C ASP A 34 -5.13 0.23 4.92
N GLN A 35 -5.89 0.92 4.06
CA GLN A 35 -6.57 2.17 4.43
C GLN A 35 -7.59 1.95 5.57
N PHE A 36 -8.38 0.88 5.54
CA PHE A 36 -9.32 0.57 6.63
C PHE A 36 -8.60 0.19 7.94
N ASN A 37 -7.38 -0.32 7.88
CA ASN A 37 -6.55 -0.60 9.06
C ASN A 37 -5.85 0.66 9.61
N ASN A 38 -5.99 1.81 8.95
CA ASN A 38 -5.44 3.06 9.43
C ASN A 38 -6.31 3.61 10.58
N PHE A 39 -5.68 3.83 11.74
CA PHE A 39 -6.34 4.38 12.92
C PHE A 39 -7.07 5.70 12.65
N VAL A 40 -6.47 6.59 11.85
CA VAL A 40 -7.07 7.89 11.50
C VAL A 40 -8.34 7.67 10.66
N ILE A 41 -8.31 6.77 9.68
CA ILE A 41 -9.48 6.47 8.84
C ILE A 41 -10.61 5.86 9.67
N MET A 42 -10.30 4.90 10.56
CA MET A 42 -11.30 4.36 11.48
C MET A 42 -11.92 5.45 12.36
N LEU A 43 -11.11 6.38 12.88
CA LEU A 43 -11.60 7.51 13.67
C LEU A 43 -12.56 8.39 12.86
N LEU A 44 -12.22 8.70 11.61
CA LEU A 44 -13.08 9.50 10.72
C LEU A 44 -14.39 8.76 10.40
N ILE A 45 -14.34 7.45 10.14
CA ILE A 45 -15.53 6.65 9.93
C ILE A 45 -16.45 6.70 11.15
N VAL A 46 -15.90 6.53 12.36
CA VAL A 46 -16.68 6.62 13.61
C VAL A 46 -17.27 8.03 13.79
N ALA A 47 -16.50 9.08 13.50
CA ALA A 47 -16.99 10.47 13.57
C ALA A 47 -18.13 10.71 12.56
N ALA A 48 -18.01 10.23 11.33
CA ALA A 48 -19.06 10.31 10.32
C ALA A 48 -20.33 9.57 10.75
N VAL A 49 -20.19 8.38 11.34
CA VAL A 49 -21.34 7.62 11.88
C VAL A 49 -22.02 8.39 13.00
N ILE A 50 -21.27 8.93 13.96
CA ILE A 50 -21.83 9.73 15.06
C ILE A 50 -22.55 10.97 14.50
N SER A 51 -21.93 11.69 13.56
CA SER A 51 -22.51 12.87 12.91
C SER A 51 -23.82 12.54 12.19
N ALA A 52 -23.86 11.43 11.44
CA ALA A 52 -25.07 10.96 10.78
C ALA A 52 -26.18 10.59 11.78
N LEU A 53 -25.83 9.94 12.90
CA LEU A 53 -26.79 9.62 13.97
C LEU A 53 -27.35 10.87 14.67
N LEU A 54 -26.58 11.95 14.72
CA LEU A 54 -27.03 13.26 15.21
C LEU A 54 -27.89 14.01 14.18
N GLY A 55 -28.04 13.49 12.97
CA GLY A 55 -28.81 14.10 11.88
C GLY A 55 -28.05 15.18 11.11
N ASP A 56 -26.75 15.33 11.35
CA ASP A 56 -25.90 16.27 10.60
C ASP A 56 -25.35 15.61 9.33
N TRP A 57 -26.22 15.54 8.32
CA TRP A 57 -25.90 14.89 7.06
C TRP A 57 -24.83 15.63 6.24
N VAL A 58 -24.69 16.94 6.44
CA VAL A 58 -23.70 17.75 5.73
C VAL A 58 -22.30 17.43 6.26
N GLU A 59 -22.15 17.45 7.59
CA GLU A 59 -20.87 17.12 8.22
C GLU A 59 -20.49 15.64 7.99
N ALA A 60 -21.43 14.71 8.17
CA ALA A 60 -21.20 13.30 7.88
C ALA A 60 -20.79 13.07 6.41
N GLY A 61 -21.46 13.78 5.47
CA GLY A 61 -21.13 13.72 4.05
C GLY A 61 -19.73 14.28 3.73
N ALA A 62 -19.35 15.39 4.37
CA ALA A 62 -18.03 15.98 4.21
C ALA A 62 -16.91 15.05 4.71
N ILE A 63 -17.09 14.44 5.89
CA ILE A 63 -16.13 13.48 6.45
C ILE A 63 -16.00 12.25 5.53
N MET A 64 -17.12 11.72 5.03
CA MET A 64 -17.12 10.59 4.10
C MET A 64 -16.41 10.93 2.78
N ALA A 65 -16.57 12.14 2.26
CA ALA A 65 -15.86 12.58 1.06
C ALA A 65 -14.34 12.61 1.27
N ILE A 66 -13.88 13.07 2.44
CA ILE A 66 -12.45 13.06 2.79
C ILE A 66 -11.91 11.63 2.82
N VAL A 67 -12.65 10.68 3.41
CA VAL A 67 -12.24 9.27 3.48
C VAL A 67 -12.14 8.62 2.10
N ILE A 68 -13.04 8.94 1.16
CA ILE A 68 -13.04 8.36 -0.19
C ILE A 68 -11.97 8.98 -1.10
N LEU A 69 -11.66 10.27 -0.92
CA LEU A 69 -10.68 10.98 -1.74
C LEU A 69 -9.23 10.72 -1.33
N ASN A 70 -9.01 10.19 -0.13
CA ASN A 70 -7.69 9.82 0.38
C ASN A 70 -7.27 8.44 -0.12
#